data_AF-A0A1R0ZWG3-F1
#
_entry.id   AF-A0A1R0ZWG3-F1
#
_cell.length_a   1.000
_cell.length_b   1.000
_cell.length_c   1.000
_cell.angle_alpha   90.00
_cell.angle_beta   90.00
_cell.angle_gamma   90.00
#
_symmetry.space_group_name_H-M   'P 1'
#
loop_
_entity.id
_entity.type
_entity.pdbx_description
1 polymer ?
#
loop_
_entity_poly.entity_id
_entity_poly.type
_entity_poly.pdbx_seq_one_letter_code
_entity_poly.pdbx_strand_id
1 'polypeptide(L)'
;MKHKTPKELIHVSIPAAPIAKATFRPWGNSLALRFPTEVLKLAALSEGVEVGFHISGEGEVVLRPLYPAADDQEGLRALFLSLRGSASDGVKSQEEELYEPMGDEMI
;
A
#
# COMPACT_ATOMS: atom_id res chain seq x y z
N MET A 1 10.43 -31.63 -15.92
CA MET A 1 9.57 -30.52 -15.46
C MET A 1 10.28 -29.83 -14.30
N LYS A 2 10.76 -28.59 -14.46
CA LYS A 2 11.47 -27.87 -13.40
C LYS A 2 10.44 -27.05 -12.61
N HIS A 3 10.23 -27.41 -11.35
CA HIS A 3 9.34 -26.66 -10.45
C HIS A 3 9.93 -25.29 -10.17
N LYS A 4 9.17 -24.25 -10.47
CA LYS A 4 9.45 -22.84 -10.18
C LYS A 4 9.34 -22.68 -8.66
N THR A 5 10.44 -22.37 -7.99
CA THR A 5 10.50 -22.15 -6.54
C THR A 5 9.52 -21.03 -6.15
N PRO A 6 8.76 -21.17 -5.05
CA PRO A 6 7.81 -20.13 -4.64
C PRO A 6 8.53 -18.84 -4.25
N LYS A 7 7.88 -17.73 -4.63
CA LYS A 7 8.17 -16.32 -4.31
C LYS A 7 8.90 -16.14 -2.97
N GLU A 8 9.94 -15.32 -3.01
CA GLU A 8 10.70 -14.82 -1.86
C GLU A 8 9.80 -14.59 -0.64
N LEU A 9 10.09 -15.30 0.46
CA LEU A 9 9.55 -14.95 1.76
C LEU A 9 10.06 -13.54 2.10
N ILE A 10 9.14 -12.58 2.20
CA ILE A 10 9.45 -11.27 2.76
C ILE A 10 9.74 -11.49 4.25
N HIS A 11 11.02 -11.51 4.60
CA HIS A 11 11.44 -11.43 6.00
C HIS A 11 11.11 -10.04 6.52
N VAL A 12 9.97 -9.90 7.20
CA VAL A 12 9.64 -8.69 7.94
C VAL A 12 10.39 -8.77 9.26
N SER A 13 11.57 -8.16 9.32
CA SER A 13 12.29 -7.97 10.58
C SER A 13 11.66 -6.80 11.33
N ILE A 14 10.87 -7.09 12.36
CA ILE A 14 10.37 -6.05 13.27
C ILE A 14 11.55 -5.64 14.16
N PRO A 15 11.99 -4.38 14.15
CA PRO A 15 13.10 -3.95 15.00
C PRO A 15 12.72 -4.13 16.47
N ALA A 16 13.63 -4.67 17.27
CA ALA A 16 13.40 -4.98 18.68
C ALA A 16 13.09 -3.76 19.57
N ALA A 17 13.35 -2.55 19.08
CA ALA A 17 13.06 -1.30 19.77
C ALA A 17 12.09 -0.44 18.95
N PRO A 18 11.07 0.18 19.60
CA PRO A 18 10.14 1.06 18.90
C PRO A 18 10.84 2.32 18.40
N ILE A 19 10.59 2.70 17.14
CA ILE A 19 11.16 3.90 16.51
C ILE A 19 10.61 5.21 17.09
N ALA A 20 9.43 5.16 17.71
CA ALA A 20 8.76 6.29 18.35
C ALA A 20 7.82 5.81 19.45
N LYS A 21 7.43 6.71 20.36
CA LYS A 21 6.42 6.46 21.39
C LYS A 21 5.18 7.30 21.11
N ALA A 22 4.01 6.69 21.29
CA ALA A 22 2.72 7.36 21.20
C ALA A 22 1.80 6.86 22.32
N THR A 23 0.74 7.62 22.60
CA THR A 23 -0.24 7.27 23.65
C THR A 23 -1.63 7.38 23.06
N PHE A 24 -2.48 6.37 23.32
CA PHE A 24 -3.89 6.45 23.01
C PHE A 24 -4.55 7.53 23.85
N ARG A 25 -5.29 8.43 23.19
CA ARG A 25 -6.05 9.49 23.83
C ARG A 25 -7.48 9.49 23.30
N PRO A 26 -8.48 9.83 24.12
CA PRO A 26 -9.83 10.05 23.62
C PRO A 26 -9.85 11.13 22.54
N TRP A 27 -10.57 10.87 21.45
CA TRP A 27 -10.91 11.84 20.42
C TRP A 27 -12.35 11.62 19.99
N GLY A 28 -13.23 12.53 20.41
CA GLY A 28 -14.68 12.33 20.30
C GLY A 28 -15.12 11.06 21.02
N ASN A 29 -15.81 10.18 20.30
CA ASN A 29 -16.32 8.90 20.80
C ASN A 29 -15.35 7.72 20.56
N SER A 30 -14.08 8.00 20.27
CA SER A 30 -13.09 6.98 19.90
C SER A 30 -11.75 7.20 20.61
N LEU A 31 -10.84 6.23 20.47
CA LEU A 31 -9.43 6.41 20.85
C LEU A 31 -8.61 6.71 19.61
N ALA A 32 -7.73 7.70 19.72
CA ALA A 32 -6.79 8.08 18.69
C ALA A 32 -5.34 7.89 19.17
N LEU A 33 -4.47 7.46 18.26
CA LEU A 33 -3.03 7.43 18.45
C LEU A 33 -2.41 8.59 17.66
N ARG A 34 -1.56 9.40 18.31
CA ARG A 34 -0.87 10.51 17.64
C ARG A 34 0.46 10.03 17.08
N PHE A 35 0.61 10.09 15.77
CA PHE A 35 1.88 9.80 15.10
C PHE A 35 2.71 11.09 14.93
N PRO A 36 3.99 11.08 15.31
CA PRO A 36 4.92 12.13 14.89
C PRO A 36 4.96 12.21 13.36
N THR A 37 4.98 13.42 12.81
CA THR A 37 4.94 13.64 11.35
C THR A 37 6.09 12.95 10.63
N GLU A 38 7.25 12.86 11.28
CA GLU A 38 8.44 12.16 10.78
C GLU A 38 8.18 10.66 10.58
N VAL A 39 7.41 10.03 11.47
CA VAL A 39 7.05 8.61 11.36
C VAL A 39 6.13 8.38 10.16
N LEU A 40 5.15 9.27 9.93
CA LEU A 40 4.26 9.18 8.77
C LEU A 40 5.04 9.31 7.46
N LYS A 41 6.01 10.24 7.40
CA LYS A 41 6.88 10.40 6.22
C LYS A 41 7.70 9.14 5.94
N LEU A 42 8.27 8.52 6.97
CA LEU A 42 9.02 7.26 6.83
C LEU A 42 8.14 6.10 6.38
N ALA A 43 6.88 6.07 6.81
CA ALA A 43 5.89 5.08 6.40
C ALA A 43 5.20 5.41 5.06
N ALA A 44 5.58 6.50 4.39
CA ALA A 44 4.93 7.03 3.19
C ALA A 44 3.40 7.19 3.34
N LEU A 45 2.96 7.57 4.54
CA LEU A 45 1.56 7.87 4.85
C LEU A 45 1.34 9.39 4.90
N SER A 46 0.17 9.83 4.46
CA SER A 46 -0.27 11.22 4.54
C SER A 46 -1.58 11.35 5.32
N GLU A 47 -1.90 12.58 5.73
CA GLU A 47 -3.21 12.88 6.31
C GLU A 47 -4.33 12.49 5.32
N GLY A 48 -5.42 11.93 5.85
CA GLY A 48 -6.57 11.49 5.06
C GLY A 48 -6.43 10.12 4.38
N VAL A 49 -5.28 9.44 4.51
CA VAL A 49 -5.13 8.07 3.98
C VAL A 49 -5.94 7.09 4.82
N GLU A 50 -6.77 6.28 4.15
CA GLU A 50 -7.43 5.17 4.78
C GLU A 50 -6.45 4.04 5.08
N VAL A 51 -6.51 3.52 6.31
CA VAL A 51 -5.64 2.45 6.78
C VAL A 51 -6.47 1.29 7.32
N GLY A 52 -6.14 0.09 6.84
CA GLY A 52 -6.59 -1.15 7.45
C GLY A 52 -5.66 -1.54 8.59
N PHE A 53 -6.16 -2.29 9.56
CA PHE A 53 -5.36 -2.81 10.66
C PHE A 53 -5.62 -4.29 10.91
N HIS A 54 -4.60 -5.00 11.37
CA HIS A 54 -4.71 -6.39 11.81
C HIS A 54 -3.80 -6.61 13.01
N ILE A 55 -4.11 -7.64 13.81
CA ILE A 55 -3.30 -8.06 14.94
C ILE A 55 -2.36 -9.16 14.50
N SER A 56 -1.06 -8.99 14.74
CA SER A 56 -0.05 -10.03 14.48
C SER A 56 -0.20 -11.19 15.47
N GLY A 57 0.44 -12.33 15.18
CA GLY A 57 0.45 -13.48 16.11
C GLY A 57 1.05 -13.15 17.48
N GLU A 58 1.90 -12.13 17.56
CA GLU A 58 2.56 -11.64 18.77
C GLU A 58 1.76 -10.51 19.46
N GLY A 59 0.55 -10.20 18.98
CA GLY A 59 -0.32 -9.18 19.57
C GLY A 59 -0.03 -7.74 19.15
N GLU A 60 0.78 -7.53 18.12
CA GLU A 60 1.11 -6.19 17.62
C GLU A 60 0.04 -5.68 16.66
N VAL A 61 -0.21 -4.37 16.65
CA VAL A 61 -1.12 -3.73 15.69
C VAL A 61 -0.34 -3.33 14.44
N VAL A 62 -0.67 -3.95 13.32
CA VAL A 62 -0.04 -3.66 12.03
C VAL A 62 -1.00 -2.86 11.17
N LEU A 63 -0.60 -1.63 10.85
CA LEU A 63 -1.32 -0.71 9.96
C LEU A 63 -0.87 -0.94 8.51
N ARG A 64 -1.82 -0.99 7.58
CA ARG A 64 -1.54 -1.02 6.14
C ARG A 64 -2.38 0.03 5.42
N PRO A 65 -1.80 0.82 4.51
CA PRO A 65 -2.60 1.68 3.66
C PRO A 65 -3.58 0.82 2.85
N LEU A 66 -4.82 1.28 2.73
CA LEU A 66 -5.79 0.70 1.82
C LEU A 66 -5.56 1.31 0.44
N TYR A 67 -5.50 0.46 -0.56
CA TYR A 67 -5.53 0.89 -1.95
C TYR A 67 -6.99 1.08 -2.39
N PRO A 68 -7.23 1.95 -3.39
CA PRO A 68 -8.55 2.09 -3.99
C PRO A 68 -9.16 0.74 -4.34
N ALA A 69 -10.47 0.61 -4.12
CA ALA A 69 -11.19 -0.60 -4.48
C ALA A 69 -11.14 -0.85 -5.99
N ALA A 70 -11.30 -2.11 -6.42
CA ALA A 70 -11.18 -2.47 -7.84
C ALA A 70 -12.23 -1.78 -8.73
N ASP A 71 -13.35 -1.36 -8.15
CA ASP A 71 -14.44 -0.63 -8.77
C ASP A 71 -14.26 0.90 -8.73
N ASP A 72 -13.29 1.42 -7.95
CA ASP A 72 -12.93 2.84 -7.94
C ASP A 72 -11.94 3.17 -9.07
N GLN A 73 -12.48 3.29 -10.28
CA GLN A 73 -11.70 3.58 -11.50
C GLN A 73 -10.89 4.89 -11.38
N GLU A 74 -11.43 5.91 -10.72
CA GLU A 74 -10.75 7.19 -10.54
C GLU A 74 -9.60 7.08 -9.54
N GLY A 75 -9.83 6.42 -8.40
CA GLY A 75 -8.78 6.15 -7.42
C GLY A 75 -7.65 5.29 -7.99
N LEU A 76 -7.99 4.25 -8.78
CA LEU A 76 -6.99 3.42 -9.48
C LEU A 76 -6.18 4.23 -10.49
N ARG A 77 -6.83 5.11 -11.26
CA ARG A 77 -6.14 5.99 -12.21
C ARG A 77 -5.18 6.95 -11.50
N ALA A 78 -5.62 7.57 -10.41
CA ALA A 78 -4.78 8.46 -9.61
C ALA A 78 -3.58 7.72 -9.01
N LEU A 79 -3.80 6.51 -8.47
CA LEU A 79 -2.73 5.65 -7.96
C LEU A 79 -1.73 5.27 -9.05
N PHE A 80 -2.19 4.86 -10.23
CA PHE A 80 -1.33 4.51 -11.36
C PHE A 80 -0.44 5.69 -11.78
N LEU A 81 -1.02 6.89 -11.91
CA LEU A 81 -0.25 8.10 -12.26
C LEU A 81 0.78 8.44 -11.18
N SER A 82 0.44 8.30 -9.90
CA SER A 82 1.35 8.51 -8.78
C SER A 82 2.52 7.52 -8.81
N LEU A 83 2.23 6.22 -8.98
CA LEU A 83 3.24 5.18 -9.09
C LEU A 83 4.16 5.40 -10.28
N ARG A 84 3.59 5.75 -11.44
CA ARG A 84 4.34 6.09 -12.65
C ARG A 84 5.27 7.29 -12.41
N GLY A 85 4.79 8.33 -11.71
CA GLY A 85 5.60 9.51 -11.38
C GLY A 85 6.71 9.23 -10.36
N SER A 86 6.56 8.20 -9.52
CA SER A 86 7.57 7.77 -8.54
C SER A 86 8.62 6.78 -9.09
N ALA A 87 8.47 6.33 -10.33
CA ALA A 87 9.42 5.41 -10.96
C ALA A 87 10.75 6.12 -11.26
N SER A 88 11.88 5.44 -10.98
CA SER A 88 13.22 5.98 -11.21
C SER A 88 13.54 6.14 -12.70
N ASP A 89 14.27 7.19 -13.05
CA ASP A 89 14.78 7.42 -14.42
C ASP A 89 15.58 6.20 -14.90
N GLY A 90 15.08 5.53 -15.95
CA GLY A 90 15.70 4.35 -16.55
C GLY A 90 14.84 3.08 -16.52
N VAL A 91 13.72 3.08 -15.79
CA VAL A 91 12.70 2.02 -15.94
C VAL A 91 11.97 2.27 -17.24
N LYS A 92 12.35 1.54 -18.30
CA LYS A 92 11.53 1.51 -19.52
C LYS A 92 10.14 1.02 -19.13
N SER A 93 9.12 1.82 -19.43
CA SER A 93 7.78 1.25 -19.54
C SER A 93 7.90 0.06 -20.49
N GLN A 94 7.53 -1.13 -20.03
CA GLN A 94 7.15 -2.15 -20.98
C GLN A 94 5.95 -1.51 -21.69
N GLU A 95 6.15 -1.11 -22.94
CA GLU A 95 5.05 -0.96 -23.88
C GLU A 95 4.46 -2.37 -23.99
N GLU A 96 3.57 -2.74 -23.06
CA GLU A 96 2.61 -3.77 -23.34
C GLU A 96 1.80 -3.20 -24.50
N GLU A 97 2.03 -3.74 -25.70
CA GLU A 97 1.05 -3.66 -26.78
C GLU A 97 -0.26 -4.15 -26.16
N LEU A 98 -1.11 -3.21 -25.75
CA LEU A 98 -2.45 -3.49 -25.28
C LEU A 98 -3.16 -4.16 -26.46
N TYR A 99 -3.20 -5.49 -26.45
CA TYR A 99 -4.10 -6.24 -27.31
C TYR A 99 -5.51 -5.91 -26.83
N GLU A 100 -6.07 -4.81 -27.35
CA GLU A 100 -7.49 -4.56 -27.24
C GLU A 100 -8.18 -5.71 -28.00
N PRO A 101 -8.94 -6.60 -27.32
CA PRO A 101 -9.74 -7.58 -28.03
C PRO A 101 -10.74 -6.77 -28.87
N MET A 102 -10.51 -6.75 -30.18
CA MET A 102 -11.43 -6.16 -31.15
C MET A 102 -12.77 -6.88 -30.95
N GLY A 103 -13.74 -6.18 -30.38
CA GLY A 103 -15.07 -6.76 -30.17
C GLY A 103 -15.59 -7.20 -31.53
N ASP A 104 -15.82 -8.50 -31.70
CA ASP A 104 -16.62 -9.00 -32.80
C ASP A 104 -18.06 -8.55 -32.54
N GLU A 105 -18.33 -7.29 -32.88
CA GLU A 105 -19.69 -6.82 -33.07
C GLU A 105 -20.23 -7.56 -34.29
N MET A 106 -20.85 -8.72 -34.04
CA MET A 106 -21.63 -9.41 -35.06
C MET A 106 -22.80 -8.50 -35.47
N ILE A 107 -22.72 -7.94 -36.67
CA ILE A 107 -23.83 -7.30 -37.39
C ILE A 107 -24.82 -8.37 -37.84
#